data_AF-G9EIS6-F1
#
_entry.id   AF-G9EIS6-F1
#
_cell.length_a   1.000
_cell.length_b   1.000
_cell.length_c   1.000
_cell.angle_alpha   90.00
_cell.angle_beta   90.00
_cell.angle_gamma   90.00
#
_symmetry.space_group_name_H-M   'P 1'
#
loop_
_entity.id
_entity.type
_entity.pdbx_description
1 polymer ?
#
loop_
_entity_poly.entity_id
_entity_poly.type
_entity_poly.pdbx_seq_one_letter_code
_entity_poly.pdbx_strand_id
1 'polypeptide(L)' 'MVWKVTPALHTPLMSVTNAISSIIVLGALIAAGSHVTGSITWLGGLAIFITSINIFGGFVVTQRMLRMYKK' A
#
# COMPACT_ATOMS: atom_id res chain seq x y z
N MET A 1 7.87 8.31 -16.12
CA MET A 1 8.64 8.88 -14.99
C MET A 1 9.61 7.88 -14.34
N VAL A 2 9.39 6.55 -14.47
CA VAL A 2 10.30 5.52 -13.94
C VAL A 2 11.65 5.42 -14.67
N TRP A 3 11.77 5.88 -15.91
CA TRP A 3 13.01 5.79 -16.70
C TRP A 3 14.18 6.65 -16.19
N LYS A 4 13.96 7.56 -15.24
CA LYS A 4 14.99 8.45 -14.66
C LYS A 4 15.32 8.12 -13.19
N VAL A 5 15.12 6.87 -12.74
CA VAL A 5 15.61 6.47 -11.40
C VAL A 5 17.08 6.05 -11.44
N THR A 6 17.84 6.46 -10.42
CA THR A 6 19.21 5.99 -10.21
C THR A 6 19.20 4.46 -10.07
N PRO A 7 20.11 3.70 -10.71
CA PRO A 7 20.08 2.24 -10.70
C PRO A 7 20.02 1.61 -9.30
N ALA A 8 20.66 2.24 -8.32
CA ALA A 8 20.62 1.81 -6.91
C ALA A 8 19.22 1.89 -6.27
N LEU A 9 18.29 2.63 -6.85
CA LEU A 9 16.95 2.87 -6.30
C LEU A 9 15.86 1.98 -6.91
N HIS A 10 16.17 1.01 -7.78
CA HIS A 10 15.13 0.13 -8.35
C HIS A 10 14.42 -0.73 -7.28
N THR A 11 15.15 -1.26 -6.30
CA THR A 11 14.57 -2.03 -5.20
C THR A 11 13.68 -1.18 -4.27
N PRO A 12 14.11 0.01 -3.78
CA PRO A 12 13.22 0.87 -3.02
C PRO A 12 12.06 1.41 -3.86
N LEU A 13 12.24 1.64 -5.16
CA LEU A 13 11.14 2.02 -6.06
C LEU A 13 10.08 0.93 -6.13
N MET A 14 10.49 -0.34 -6.24
CA MET A 14 9.57 -1.49 -6.23
C MET A 14 8.76 -1.55 -4.92
N SER A 15 9.42 -1.31 -3.79
CA SER A 15 8.78 -1.24 -2.47
C SER A 15 7.75 -0.10 -2.37
N VAL A 16 8.07 1.08 -2.91
CA VAL A 16 7.15 2.22 -2.99
C VAL A 16 5.94 1.89 -3.86
N THR A 17 6.16 1.30 -5.03
CA THR A 17 5.05 0.93 -5.93
C THR A 17 4.14 -0.12 -5.31
N ASN A 18 4.69 -1.03 -4.48
CA ASN A 18 3.89 -1.96 -3.70
C ASN A 18 3.03 -1.22 -2.65
N ALA A 19 3.60 -0.30 -1.89
CA ALA A 19 2.85 0.52 -0.94
C ALA A 19 1.73 1.33 -1.62
N ILE A 20 1.99 1.91 -2.80
CA ILE A 20 1.01 2.71 -3.56
C ILE A 20 -0.10 1.85 -4.16
N SER A 21 0.19 0.59 -4.51
CA SER A 21 -0.85 -0.35 -5.02
C SER A 21 -2.02 -0.53 -4.06
N SER A 22 -1.81 -0.23 -2.77
CA SER A 22 -2.84 -0.20 -1.72
C SER A 22 -3.92 0.88 -1.89
N ILE A 23 -3.95 1.63 -3.00
CA ILE A 23 -5.09 2.48 -3.39
C ILE A 23 -6.42 1.69 -3.47
N ILE A 24 -6.34 0.36 -3.53
CA ILE A 24 -7.46 -0.58 -3.38
C ILE A 24 -8.27 -0.32 -2.10
N VAL A 25 -7.68 0.29 -1.05
CA VAL A 25 -8.39 0.69 0.18
C VAL A 25 -9.61 1.57 -0.09
N LEU A 26 -9.58 2.38 -1.15
CA LEU A 26 -10.72 3.22 -1.55
C LEU A 26 -11.93 2.37 -1.92
N GLY A 27 -11.72 1.29 -2.69
CA GLY A 27 -12.78 0.35 -3.04
C GLY A 27 -13.30 -0.40 -1.82
N ALA A 28 -12.40 -0.79 -0.90
CA ALA A 28 -12.77 -1.44 0.35
C ALA A 28 -13.60 -0.52 1.27
N LEU A 29 -13.29 0.78 1.30
CA LEU A 29 -14.04 1.78 2.06
C LEU A 29 -15.47 1.96 1.53
N ILE A 30 -15.63 1.99 0.19
CA ILE A 30 -16.94 2.03 -0.45
C ILE A 30 -17.75 0.77 -0.12
N ALA A 31 -17.12 -0.41 -0.19
CA ALA A 31 -17.78 -1.68 0.16
C ALA A 31 -18.20 -1.74 1.64
N ALA A 32 -17.32 -1.29 2.55
CA ALA A 32 -17.59 -1.25 3.98
C ALA A 32 -18.69 -0.23 4.35
N GLY A 33 -18.77 0.90 3.64
CA GLY A 33 -19.81 1.92 3.84
C GLY A 33 -21.11 1.66 3.09
N SER A 34 -21.19 0.60 2.28
CA SER A 34 -22.40 0.27 1.53
C SER A 34 -23.51 -0.25 2.46
N HIS A 35 -24.75 0.20 2.25
CA HIS A 35 -25.94 -0.29 2.97
C HIS A 35 -26.40 -1.69 2.53
N VAL A 36 -25.59 -2.39 1.73
CA VAL A 36 -25.87 -3.75 1.27
C VAL A 36 -25.50 -4.73 2.39
N THR A 37 -26.40 -5.68 2.66
CA THR A 37 -26.38 -6.58 3.84
C THR A 37 -25.04 -7.27 4.13
N GLY A 38 -24.84 -7.58 5.42
CA GLY A 38 -23.56 -7.57 6.15
C GLY A 38 -22.36 -8.37 5.66
N SER A 39 -22.48 -9.32 4.72
CA SER A 39 -21.31 -10.04 4.19
C SER A 39 -20.36 -9.08 3.45
N ILE A 40 -20.89 -8.13 2.69
CA ILE A 40 -20.08 -7.15 1.94
C ILE A 40 -19.42 -6.17 2.90
N THR A 41 -20.13 -5.71 3.93
CA THR A 41 -19.58 -4.84 4.98
C THR A 41 -18.42 -5.51 5.71
N TRP A 42 -18.57 -6.79 6.10
CA TRP A 42 -17.51 -7.57 6.75
C TRP A 42 -16.30 -7.80 5.84
N LEU A 43 -16.52 -8.16 4.58
CA LEU A 43 -15.45 -8.32 3.59
C LEU A 43 -14.73 -6.99 3.32
N GLY A 44 -15.47 -5.88 3.26
CA GLY A 44 -14.90 -4.53 3.16
C GLY A 44 -14.03 -4.19 4.36
N GLY A 45 -14.49 -4.48 5.58
CA GLY A 45 -13.71 -4.33 6.81
C GLY A 45 -12.41 -5.16 6.80
N LEU A 46 -12.49 -6.43 6.39
CA LEU A 46 -11.32 -7.30 6.27
C LEU A 46 -10.35 -6.80 5.19
N ALA A 47 -10.87 -6.33 4.05
CA ALA A 47 -10.06 -5.75 2.99
C ALA A 47 -9.34 -4.48 3.45
N ILE A 48 -9.99 -3.61 4.22
CA ILE A 48 -9.35 -2.43 4.84
C ILE A 48 -8.21 -2.88 5.77
N PHE A 49 -8.44 -3.90 6.61
CA PHE A 49 -7.43 -4.41 7.53
C PHE A 49 -6.19 -4.95 6.79
N ILE A 50 -6.36 -5.81 5.79
CA ILE A 50 -5.25 -6.36 5.01
C ILE A 50 -4.53 -5.25 4.24
N THR A 51 -5.27 -4.33 3.65
CA THR A 51 -4.69 -3.22 2.88
C THR A 51 -3.87 -2.29 3.78
N SER A 52 -4.35 -2.03 5.00
CA SER A 52 -3.62 -1.28 6.02
C SER A 52 -2.22 -1.89 6.28
N ILE A 53 -2.12 -3.22 6.42
CA ILE A 53 -0.84 -3.91 6.61
C ILE A 53 0.11 -3.65 5.42
N ASN A 54 -0.39 -3.70 4.18
CA ASN A 54 0.43 -3.42 2.99
C ASN A 54 0.91 -1.96 2.94
N ILE A 55 0.04 -0.99 3.26
CA ILE A 55 0.39 0.44 3.37
C ILE A 55 1.53 0.62 4.38
N PHE A 56 1.31 0.20 5.62
CA PHE A 56 2.29 0.40 6.69
C PHE A 56 3.59 -0.36 6.42
N GLY A 57 3.50 -1.64 6.05
CA GLY A 57 4.67 -2.47 5.75
C GLY A 57 5.49 -1.92 4.58
N GLY A 58 4.81 -1.56 3.49
CA GLY A 58 5.45 -1.01 2.29
C GLY A 58 6.17 0.31 2.56
N PHE A 59 5.57 1.23 3.33
CA PHE A 59 6.24 2.49 3.68
C PHE A 59 7.37 2.30 4.70
N VAL A 60 7.21 1.45 5.71
CA VAL A 60 8.28 1.19 6.71
C VAL A 60 9.50 0.56 6.05
N VAL A 61 9.31 -0.44 5.19
CA VAL A 61 10.40 -1.09 4.47
C VAL A 61 11.09 -0.10 3.52
N THR A 62 10.31 0.68 2.77
CA THR A 62 10.86 1.74 1.92
C THR A 62 11.71 2.71 2.73
N GLN A 63 11.22 3.21 3.87
CA GLN A 63 11.98 4.13 4.70
C GLN A 63 13.28 3.50 5.23
N ARG A 64 13.25 2.23 5.62
CA ARG A 64 14.47 1.49 6.02
C ARG A 64 15.47 1.39 4.87
N MET A 65 15.01 1.09 3.66
CA MET A 65 15.86 1.03 2.46
C MET A 65 16.46 2.41 2.14
N LEU A 66 15.65 3.47 2.14
CA LEU A 66 16.12 4.83 1.86
C LEU A 66 17.08 5.36 2.93
N ARG A 67 16.94 4.92 4.19
CA ARG A 67 17.86 5.29 5.27
C ARG A 67 19.27 4.75 5.05
N MET A 68 19.43 3.63 4.35
CA MET A 68 20.75 3.05 4.01
C MET A 68 21.54 3.93 3.01
N TYR A 69 20.87 4.87 2.33
CA TYR A 69 21.50 5.82 1.41
C TYR A 69 21.79 7.20 2.03
N LYS A 70 21.35 7.43 3.27
CA LYS A 70 21.73 8.62 4.03
C LYS A 70 23.03 8.32 4.79
N LYS A 71 24.10 9.03 4.42
CA LYS A 71 25.29 9.16 5.29
C LYS A 71 24.94 10.07 6.47
#